data_AF-A0A436ZWK1-F1
#
_entry.id   AF-A0A436ZWK1-F1
#
_cell.length_a   1.000
_cell.length_b   1.000
_cell.length_c   1.000
_cell.angle_alpha   90.00
_cell.angle_beta   90.00
_cell.angle_gamma   90.00
#
_symmetry.space_group_name_H-M   'P 1'
#
loop_
_entity.id
_entity.type
_entity.pdbx_description
1 polymer ?
#
loop_
_entity_poly.entity_id
_entity_poly.type
_entity_poly.pdbx_seq_one_letter_code
_entity_poly.pdbx_strand_id
1 'polypeptide(L)'
;MVRVTIYSSGAHYGPLKPAAPLRYDMRNVTNPPRQLRGNMDGRSKKLRDHLMNDKDFIALLETIQNDILQEIERLRELECGKEAHVDVGAQADKEANTTHEIQQGLEETEPEHSIDADLHDKERGSLAPDGENTEDETSTSGSQCDQDNENESTLVVNCFCHLGRHRSASMVEELARLKWPAGTDIEVIHRDIDKDRRSSGKQKKAGKSSRMRRDNVFAEE
;
A
#
# COMPACT_ATOMS: atom_id res chain seq x y z
N MET A 1 19.35 -12.77 9.43
CA MET A 1 18.05 -12.52 10.12
C MET A 1 17.21 -11.75 9.12
N VAL A 2 15.97 -12.16 8.88
CA VAL A 2 15.16 -11.55 7.81
C VAL A 2 14.15 -10.59 8.42
N ARG A 3 14.18 -9.32 8.02
CA ARG A 3 13.18 -8.33 8.43
C ARG A 3 12.15 -8.16 7.31
N VAL A 4 10.88 -8.36 7.64
CA VAL A 4 9.76 -8.19 6.72
C VAL A 4 8.94 -6.98 7.14
N THR A 5 8.94 -5.95 6.32
CA THR A 5 8.11 -4.77 6.54
C THR A 5 6.87 -4.84 5.64
N ILE A 6 5.70 -4.93 6.27
CA ILE A 6 4.41 -5.05 5.59
C ILE A 6 3.66 -3.71 5.68
N TYR A 7 3.46 -3.09 4.53
CA TYR A 7 2.75 -1.82 4.40
C TYR A 7 1.28 -2.03 4.06
N SER A 8 0.42 -1.24 4.70
CA SER A 8 -0.93 -0.99 4.20
C SER A 8 -1.02 0.39 3.55
N SER A 9 -1.52 0.46 2.32
CA SER A 9 -1.65 1.73 1.59
C SER A 9 -2.94 1.87 0.78
N GLY A 10 -3.23 3.07 0.31
CA GLY A 10 -4.34 3.42 -0.56
C GLY A 10 -3.86 3.82 -1.95
N ALA A 11 -4.43 3.23 -2.99
CA ALA A 11 -4.16 3.57 -4.39
C ALA A 11 -4.42 5.05 -4.68
N HIS A 12 -5.37 5.68 -3.98
CA HIS A 12 -5.65 7.11 -4.06
C HIS A 12 -4.42 7.99 -3.77
N TYR A 13 -3.51 7.54 -2.89
CA TYR A 13 -2.31 8.31 -2.51
C TYR A 13 -1.07 7.90 -3.31
N GLY A 14 -1.24 7.14 -4.40
CA GLY A 14 -0.17 6.67 -5.26
C GLY A 14 0.60 5.45 -4.74
N PRO A 15 1.51 4.88 -5.55
CA PRO A 15 2.32 3.73 -5.17
C PRO A 15 3.31 4.06 -4.04
N LEU A 16 3.85 3.04 -3.37
CA LEU A 16 4.99 3.21 -2.47
C LEU A 16 6.23 3.65 -3.24
N LYS A 17 7.07 4.44 -2.57
CA LYS A 17 8.38 4.88 -3.06
C LYS A 17 9.39 4.57 -1.94
N PRO A 18 10.34 3.63 -2.13
CA PRO A 18 10.52 2.76 -3.31
C PRO A 18 9.35 1.76 -3.50
N ALA A 19 9.27 1.16 -4.69
CA ALA A 19 8.25 0.16 -4.97
C ALA A 19 8.55 -1.14 -4.21
N ALA A 20 7.54 -1.69 -3.53
CA ALA A 20 7.67 -2.97 -2.87
C ALA A 20 7.78 -4.11 -3.92
N PRO A 21 8.65 -5.10 -3.71
CA PRO A 21 8.75 -6.29 -4.57
C PRO A 21 7.45 -7.10 -4.58
N LEU A 22 6.79 -7.25 -3.42
CA LEU A 22 5.50 -7.93 -3.32
C LEU A 22 4.37 -6.91 -3.14
N ARG A 23 3.36 -6.97 -4.02
CA ARG A 23 2.24 -6.00 -4.06
C ARG A 23 0.92 -6.70 -4.28
N TYR A 24 -0.05 -6.42 -3.42
CA TYR A 24 -1.35 -7.08 -3.45
C TYR A 24 -2.51 -6.09 -3.43
N ASP A 25 -3.41 -6.25 -4.40
CA ASP A 25 -4.59 -5.41 -4.57
C ASP A 25 -5.80 -5.98 -3.80
N MET A 26 -6.19 -5.30 -2.73
CA MET A 26 -7.31 -5.69 -1.87
C MET A 26 -8.65 -5.13 -2.36
N ARG A 27 -8.71 -4.49 -3.55
CA ARG A 27 -9.95 -3.92 -4.08
C ARG A 27 -10.95 -4.97 -4.54
N ASN A 28 -10.47 -6.16 -4.88
CA ASN A 28 -11.29 -7.30 -5.32
C ASN A 28 -11.99 -8.01 -4.15
N VAL A 29 -11.50 -7.83 -2.92
CA VAL A 29 -12.13 -8.42 -1.73
C VAL A 29 -13.37 -7.64 -1.32
N THR A 30 -14.35 -8.33 -0.71
CA THR A 30 -15.62 -7.76 -0.28
C THR A 30 -15.43 -6.45 0.48
N ASN A 31 -16.17 -5.42 0.03
CA ASN A 31 -16.12 -4.12 0.66
C ASN A 31 -16.94 -4.14 1.97
N PRO A 32 -16.35 -3.81 3.13
CA PRO A 32 -17.08 -3.85 4.39
C PRO A 32 -18.28 -2.88 4.41
N PRO A 33 -19.34 -3.20 5.17
CA PRO A 33 -20.56 -2.40 5.24
C PRO A 33 -20.28 -0.99 5.75
N ARG A 34 -21.13 -0.04 5.32
CA ARG A 34 -20.94 1.40 5.55
C ARG A 34 -20.81 1.75 7.04
N GLN A 35 -21.55 1.07 7.92
CA GLN A 35 -21.50 1.29 9.36
C GLN A 35 -20.11 0.99 9.95
N LEU A 36 -19.44 -0.07 9.47
CA LEU A 36 -18.08 -0.39 9.89
C LEU A 36 -17.09 0.62 9.30
N ARG A 37 -17.25 0.98 8.01
CA ARG A 37 -16.33 1.91 7.33
C ARG A 37 -16.30 3.32 7.92
N GLY A 38 -17.43 3.81 8.43
CA GLY A 38 -17.53 5.17 8.95
C GLY A 38 -16.73 5.41 10.23
N ASN A 39 -16.71 4.41 11.13
CA ASN A 39 -16.22 4.58 12.50
C ASN A 39 -14.98 3.73 12.82
N MET A 40 -14.70 2.70 12.03
CA MET A 40 -13.62 1.75 12.26
C MET A 40 -12.61 1.77 11.11
N ASP A 41 -11.39 1.37 11.44
CA ASP A 41 -10.30 1.14 10.49
C ASP A 41 -9.78 -0.31 10.64
N GLY A 42 -8.78 -0.68 9.86
CA GLY A 42 -8.22 -2.03 9.85
C GLY A 42 -7.64 -2.51 11.17
N ARG A 43 -7.35 -1.62 12.13
CA ARG A 43 -6.88 -1.99 13.47
C ARG A 43 -8.01 -2.46 14.37
N SER A 44 -9.26 -2.26 13.97
CA SER A 44 -10.44 -2.60 14.76
C SER A 44 -10.78 -4.08 14.62
N LYS A 45 -10.77 -4.84 15.73
CA LYS A 45 -11.11 -6.28 15.74
C LYS A 45 -12.43 -6.59 15.03
N LYS A 46 -13.47 -5.79 15.28
CA LYS A 46 -14.80 -5.98 14.67
C LYS A 46 -14.79 -5.87 13.14
N LEU A 47 -13.95 -5.02 12.57
CA LEU A 47 -13.81 -4.91 11.12
C LEU A 47 -13.08 -6.13 10.55
N ARG A 48 -12.03 -6.57 11.23
CA ARG A 48 -11.26 -7.75 10.83
C ARG A 48 -12.08 -9.03 10.93
N ASP A 49 -12.81 -9.23 12.04
CA ASP A 49 -13.73 -10.37 12.22
C ASP A 49 -14.76 -10.44 11.08
N HIS A 50 -15.24 -9.28 10.59
CA HIS A 50 -16.16 -9.25 9.46
C HIS A 50 -15.49 -9.69 8.15
N LEU A 51 -14.27 -9.20 7.88
CA LEU A 51 -13.51 -9.58 6.69
C LEU A 51 -13.05 -11.04 6.73
N MET A 52 -12.75 -11.58 7.91
CA MET A 52 -12.40 -12.98 8.11
C MET A 52 -13.55 -13.96 7.91
N ASN A 53 -14.79 -13.47 7.75
CA ASN A 53 -15.90 -14.33 7.31
C ASN A 53 -15.99 -14.43 5.78
N ASP A 54 -15.23 -13.62 5.05
CA ASP A 54 -15.18 -13.65 3.60
C ASP A 54 -14.11 -14.65 3.12
N LYS A 55 -14.53 -15.58 2.24
CA LYS A 55 -13.66 -16.62 1.70
C LYS A 55 -12.55 -16.05 0.82
N ASP A 56 -12.87 -15.00 0.06
CA ASP A 56 -11.89 -14.37 -0.83
C ASP A 56 -10.81 -13.63 -0.03
N PHE A 57 -11.19 -13.05 1.12
CA PHE A 57 -10.22 -12.44 2.04
C PHE A 57 -9.28 -13.49 2.63
N ILE A 58 -9.82 -14.64 3.09
CA ILE A 58 -9.00 -15.73 3.65
C ILE A 58 -8.07 -16.31 2.59
N ALA A 59 -8.59 -16.64 1.40
CA ALA A 59 -7.78 -17.20 0.32
C ALA A 59 -6.63 -16.27 -0.09
N LEU A 60 -6.89 -14.97 -0.12
CA LEU A 60 -5.87 -13.97 -0.41
C LEU A 60 -4.85 -13.83 0.74
N LEU A 61 -5.29 -13.89 2.00
CA LEU A 61 -4.40 -13.90 3.15
C LEU A 61 -3.43 -15.10 3.11
N GLU A 62 -3.94 -16.29 2.82
CA GLU A 62 -3.14 -17.52 2.68
C GLU A 62 -2.15 -17.40 1.51
N THR A 63 -2.59 -16.86 0.37
CA THR A 63 -1.71 -16.61 -0.78
C THR A 63 -0.56 -15.68 -0.41
N ILE A 64 -0.85 -14.54 0.22
CA ILE A 64 0.17 -13.57 0.63
C ILE A 64 1.12 -14.20 1.65
N GLN A 65 0.59 -14.96 2.61
CA GLN A 65 1.43 -15.64 3.61
C GLN A 65 2.42 -16.59 2.93
N ASN A 66 1.95 -17.40 1.99
CA ASN A 66 2.80 -18.37 1.29
C ASN A 66 3.88 -17.67 0.45
N ASP A 67 3.54 -16.61 -0.26
CA ASP A 67 4.50 -15.84 -1.05
C ASP A 67 5.59 -15.22 -0.16
N ILE A 68 5.21 -14.67 1.00
CA ILE A 68 6.18 -14.12 1.96
C ILE A 68 7.07 -15.23 2.50
N LEU A 69 6.52 -16.41 2.82
CA LEU A 69 7.33 -17.54 3.31
C LEU A 69 8.34 -18.02 2.26
N GLN A 70 7.94 -18.12 1.00
CA GLN A 70 8.84 -18.47 -0.11
C GLN A 70 9.97 -17.45 -0.25
N GLU A 71 9.64 -16.16 -0.15
CA GLU A 71 10.64 -15.10 -0.30
C GLU A 71 11.58 -15.00 0.91
N ILE A 72 11.09 -15.26 2.13
CA ILE A 72 11.94 -15.40 3.31
C ILE A 72 12.96 -16.53 3.12
N GLU A 73 12.53 -17.69 2.62
CA GLU A 73 13.43 -18.82 2.40
C GLU A 73 14.49 -18.49 1.35
N ARG A 74 14.07 -17.89 0.23
CA ARG A 74 14.96 -17.41 -0.83
C ARG A 74 16.04 -16.45 -0.30
N LEU A 75 15.66 -15.53 0.60
CA LEU A 75 16.60 -14.59 1.22
C LEU A 75 17.58 -15.29 2.17
N ARG A 76 17.13 -16.30 2.92
CA ARG A 76 17.99 -17.09 3.83
C ARG A 76 19.04 -17.91 3.09
N GLU A 77 18.67 -18.53 1.97
CA GLU A 77 19.62 -19.26 1.13
C GLU A 77 20.76 -18.36 0.62
N LEU A 78 20.42 -17.12 0.26
CA LEU A 78 21.39 -16.11 -0.18
C LEU A 78 22.30 -15.62 0.94
N GLU A 79 21.82 -15.56 2.19
CA GLU A 79 22.67 -15.25 3.36
C GLU A 79 23.68 -16.38 3.61
N CYS A 80 23.26 -17.64 3.53
CA CYS A 80 24.12 -18.82 3.76
C CYS A 80 25.26 -18.94 2.72
N GLY A 81 24.99 -18.57 1.46
CA GLY A 81 26.00 -18.60 0.40
C GLY A 81 27.09 -17.52 0.49
N LYS A 82 26.88 -16.45 1.27
CA LYS A 82 27.82 -15.32 1.37
C LYS A 82 28.95 -15.56 2.37
N GLU A 83 28.83 -16.52 3.28
CA GLU A 83 29.87 -16.81 4.28
C GLU A 83 31.05 -17.64 3.75
N ALA A 84 31.02 -18.10 2.49
CA ALA A 84 32.04 -18.98 1.92
C ALA A 84 33.25 -18.26 1.28
N HIS A 85 33.32 -16.93 1.27
CA HIS A 85 34.46 -16.20 0.68
C HIS A 85 35.46 -15.73 1.76
N VAL A 86 36.03 -16.68 2.50
CA VAL A 86 37.31 -16.47 3.22
C VAL A 86 38.44 -16.65 2.21
N ASP A 87 39.15 -15.55 1.99
CA ASP A 87 40.25 -15.33 1.06
C ASP A 87 41.38 -16.38 1.21
N VAL A 88 41.51 -17.27 0.24
CA VAL A 88 42.77 -17.96 -0.09
C VAL A 88 42.98 -17.80 -1.59
N GLY A 89 43.92 -16.92 -1.93
CA GLY A 89 44.18 -16.49 -3.29
C GLY A 89 44.85 -17.51 -4.22
N ALA A 90 44.90 -17.09 -5.49
CA ALA A 90 45.59 -17.65 -6.66
C ALA A 90 44.98 -18.98 -7.18
N GLN A 91 44.72 -19.19 -8.48
CA GLN A 91 45.29 -18.61 -9.69
C GLN A 91 44.35 -18.89 -10.87
N ALA A 92 44.35 -18.00 -11.86
CA ALA A 92 43.60 -18.08 -13.11
C ALA A 92 44.16 -19.14 -14.07
N ASP A 93 43.29 -19.69 -14.94
CA ASP A 93 43.49 -20.06 -16.36
C ASP A 93 42.09 -20.41 -16.95
N LYS A 94 41.56 -19.68 -17.95
CA LYS A 94 41.45 -20.02 -19.41
C LYS A 94 40.84 -21.43 -19.66
N GLU A 95 39.85 -21.67 -20.52
CA GLU A 95 39.53 -21.23 -21.89
C GLU A 95 38.16 -21.84 -22.30
N ALA A 96 37.29 -21.09 -22.98
CA ALA A 96 36.82 -21.33 -24.37
C ALA A 96 35.61 -22.28 -24.61
N ASN A 97 34.55 -21.64 -25.15
CA ASN A 97 33.78 -22.00 -26.35
C ASN A 97 32.97 -23.31 -26.38
N THR A 98 31.66 -23.21 -26.65
CA THR A 98 30.96 -24.04 -27.67
C THR A 98 29.55 -23.48 -27.93
N THR A 99 29.39 -22.98 -29.16
CA THR A 99 28.16 -22.67 -29.89
C THR A 99 27.34 -23.93 -30.18
N HIS A 100 26.00 -23.87 -30.08
CA HIS A 100 25.14 -24.65 -30.99
C HIS A 100 23.74 -24.04 -31.15
N GLU A 101 23.41 -23.70 -32.40
CA GLU A 101 22.06 -23.50 -32.93
C GLU A 101 21.23 -24.80 -32.82
N ILE A 102 19.90 -24.68 -32.76
CA ILE A 102 18.92 -25.49 -33.51
C ILE A 102 17.56 -24.78 -33.49
N GLN A 103 16.82 -24.99 -34.57
CA GLN A 103 15.80 -24.15 -35.17
C GLN A 103 14.43 -24.89 -35.21
N GLN A 104 13.36 -24.14 -35.50
CA GLN A 104 12.02 -24.58 -35.97
C GLN A 104 11.08 -25.10 -34.85
N GLY A 105 9.77 -24.85 -34.83
CA GLY A 105 8.79 -24.26 -35.76
C GLY A 105 7.36 -24.60 -35.26
N LEU A 106 6.34 -24.16 -36.01
CA LEU A 106 4.88 -24.37 -35.87
C LEU A 106 4.14 -23.42 -34.91
N GLU A 107 3.28 -22.50 -35.36
CA GLU A 107 2.02 -22.56 -36.14
C GLU A 107 0.75 -22.64 -35.26
N GLU A 108 -0.05 -21.57 -35.43
CA GLU A 108 -1.51 -21.46 -35.38
C GLU A 108 -2.28 -21.81 -34.08
N THR A 109 -3.05 -20.85 -33.57
CA THR A 109 -4.51 -20.76 -33.84
C THR A 109 -5.17 -19.60 -33.06
N GLU A 110 -5.75 -18.67 -33.82
CA GLU A 110 -6.77 -17.72 -33.39
C GLU A 110 -8.11 -18.46 -33.15
N PRO A 111 -8.95 -17.99 -32.22
CA PRO A 111 -10.21 -17.43 -32.69
C PRO A 111 -10.67 -16.20 -31.90
N GLU A 112 -10.81 -15.10 -32.63
CA GLU A 112 -11.47 -13.88 -32.18
C GLU A 112 -13.00 -14.07 -32.22
N HIS A 113 -13.66 -13.92 -31.07
CA HIS A 113 -15.13 -13.84 -31.03
C HIS A 113 -15.60 -12.69 -30.13
N SER A 114 -16.07 -11.66 -30.83
CA SER A 114 -17.30 -10.87 -30.62
C SER A 114 -17.68 -10.46 -29.19
N ILE A 115 -17.92 -9.17 -28.97
CA ILE A 115 -19.28 -8.63 -28.78
C ILE A 115 -19.26 -7.10 -28.67
N ASP A 116 -20.04 -6.47 -29.55
CA ASP A 116 -20.48 -5.09 -29.49
C ASP A 116 -21.54 -4.88 -28.39
N ALA A 117 -21.37 -3.84 -27.57
CA ALA A 117 -22.44 -3.13 -26.85
C ALA A 117 -21.85 -1.81 -26.32
N ASP A 118 -22.09 -0.69 -27.00
CA ASP A 118 -23.17 0.26 -26.69
C ASP A 118 -23.08 0.83 -25.27
N LEU A 119 -22.59 2.08 -25.17
CA LEU A 119 -22.91 2.97 -24.06
C LEU A 119 -22.74 4.43 -24.48
N HIS A 120 -23.89 5.06 -24.74
CA HIS A 120 -24.09 6.49 -24.66
C HIS A 120 -23.55 7.05 -23.34
N ASP A 121 -22.78 8.13 -23.41
CA ASP A 121 -22.71 9.09 -22.31
C ASP A 121 -22.90 10.52 -22.83
N LYS A 122 -23.95 11.15 -22.31
CA LYS A 122 -24.30 12.55 -22.46
C LYS A 122 -23.95 13.22 -21.15
N GLU A 123 -23.71 14.54 -21.25
CA GLU A 123 -23.59 15.52 -20.17
C GLU A 123 -22.16 15.77 -19.68
N ARG A 124 -21.75 16.96 -19.28
CA ARG A 124 -22.26 18.34 -19.36
C ARG A 124 -21.19 19.17 -18.65
N GLY A 125 -20.78 20.25 -19.29
CA GLY A 125 -20.18 21.47 -18.74
C GLY A 125 -19.36 21.43 -17.45
N SER A 126 -18.12 21.92 -17.53
CA SER A 126 -17.54 22.71 -16.44
C SER A 126 -16.53 23.72 -16.99
N LEU A 127 -16.87 24.98 -16.78
CA LEU A 127 -16.03 26.15 -17.02
C LEU A 127 -14.87 26.14 -16.02
N ALA A 128 -13.66 26.31 -16.53
CA ALA A 128 -12.49 26.65 -15.73
C ALA A 128 -12.53 28.15 -15.36
N PRO A 129 -12.11 28.50 -14.14
CA PRO A 129 -11.42 29.76 -13.91
C PRO A 129 -9.94 29.49 -13.59
N ASP A 130 -9.09 30.12 -14.39
CA ASP A 130 -7.66 30.31 -14.14
C ASP A 130 -7.44 31.05 -12.81
N GLY A 131 -6.50 30.54 -12.02
CA GLY A 131 -6.12 31.10 -10.72
C GLY A 131 -4.66 30.81 -10.43
N GLU A 132 -3.83 31.80 -10.73
CA GLU A 132 -2.37 31.86 -10.65
C GLU A 132 -1.80 31.73 -9.22
N ASN A 133 -0.52 31.32 -9.19
CA ASN A 133 0.53 31.63 -8.22
C ASN A 133 0.35 31.26 -6.75
N THR A 134 1.25 30.41 -6.24
CA THR A 134 2.18 30.78 -5.16
C THR A 134 3.36 29.81 -5.17
N GLU A 135 4.52 30.32 -5.56
CA GLU A 135 5.83 29.72 -5.35
C GLU A 135 6.21 29.98 -3.89
N ASP A 136 6.42 28.93 -3.09
CA ASP A 136 7.04 29.07 -1.76
C ASP A 136 8.14 28.02 -1.59
N GLU A 137 9.34 28.50 -1.88
CA GLU A 137 10.63 27.89 -1.61
C GLU A 137 10.90 27.92 -0.10
N THR A 138 10.71 26.80 0.60
CA THR A 138 11.36 26.61 1.91
C THR A 138 12.11 25.28 1.95
N SER A 139 13.40 25.41 1.69
CA SER A 139 14.45 24.50 2.10
C SER A 139 14.43 24.27 3.62
N THR A 140 14.98 23.13 4.04
CA THR A 140 15.55 22.81 5.37
C THR A 140 14.84 21.65 6.08
N SER A 141 15.38 20.45 5.95
CA SER A 141 16.29 19.91 6.96
C SER A 141 16.58 18.45 6.64
N GLY A 142 17.86 18.11 6.50
CA GLY A 142 18.31 16.75 6.28
C GLY A 142 17.87 15.81 7.40
N SER A 143 17.54 14.60 7.01
CA SER A 143 17.53 13.45 7.91
C SER A 143 18.11 12.27 7.14
N GLN A 144 19.43 12.30 6.98
CA GLN A 144 20.24 11.10 6.80
C GLN A 144 20.41 10.47 8.17
N CYS A 145 19.93 9.24 8.33
CA CYS A 145 20.62 8.22 9.11
C CYS A 145 20.00 6.85 8.83
N ASP A 146 20.01 6.43 7.56
CA ASP A 146 19.98 5.01 7.22
C ASP A 146 21.40 4.49 7.46
N GLN A 147 21.70 4.18 8.73
CA GLN A 147 22.81 3.29 9.03
C GLN A 147 22.34 1.91 8.61
N ASP A 148 22.58 1.59 7.34
CA ASP A 148 22.38 0.27 6.78
C ASP A 148 23.22 -0.71 7.61
N ASN A 149 22.53 -1.48 8.45
CA ASN A 149 23.09 -2.69 9.02
C ASN A 149 23.16 -3.67 7.86
N GLU A 150 24.24 -3.61 7.05
CA GLU A 150 24.39 -4.26 5.72
C GLU A 150 24.21 -5.80 5.72
N ASN A 151 23.94 -6.40 6.89
CA ASN A 151 23.77 -7.84 7.07
C ASN A 151 22.33 -8.26 7.33
N GLU A 152 21.34 -7.37 7.30
CA GLU A 152 19.93 -7.73 7.48
C GLU A 152 19.21 -7.81 6.12
N SER A 153 18.85 -9.02 5.67
CA SER A 153 18.01 -9.17 4.48
C SER A 153 16.62 -8.59 4.75
N THR A 154 16.23 -7.59 3.96
CA THR A 154 14.94 -6.92 4.08
C THR A 154 13.98 -7.35 2.98
N LEU A 155 12.73 -7.61 3.36
CA LEU A 155 11.62 -7.86 2.44
C LEU A 155 10.53 -6.82 2.68
N VAL A 156 10.13 -6.11 1.62
CA VAL A 156 9.03 -5.14 1.68
C VAL A 156 7.80 -5.68 0.97
N VAL A 157 6.67 -5.68 1.68
CA VAL A 157 5.38 -6.13 1.15
C VAL A 157 4.39 -4.98 1.20
N ASN A 158 3.57 -4.80 0.16
CA ASN A 158 2.55 -3.76 0.13
C ASN A 158 1.16 -4.33 -0.17
N CYS A 159 0.29 -4.27 0.82
CA CYS A 159 -1.14 -4.49 0.63
C CYS A 159 -1.82 -3.14 0.40
N PHE A 160 -2.55 -2.97 -0.70
CA PHE A 160 -3.23 -1.71 -0.99
C PHE A 160 -4.72 -1.89 -1.28
N CYS A 161 -5.52 -0.91 -0.86
CA CYS A 161 -6.93 -0.81 -1.27
C CYS A 161 -7.20 0.59 -1.83
N HIS A 162 -8.46 1.06 -1.87
CA HIS A 162 -8.74 2.39 -2.42
C HIS A 162 -8.12 3.52 -1.58
N LEU A 163 -8.45 3.59 -0.28
CA LEU A 163 -7.99 4.64 0.65
C LEU A 163 -6.98 4.16 1.70
N GLY A 164 -6.66 2.87 1.74
CA GLY A 164 -5.67 2.35 2.70
C GLY A 164 -6.13 2.26 4.16
N ARG A 165 -7.43 2.36 4.43
CA ARG A 165 -7.98 2.44 5.80
C ARG A 165 -8.64 1.17 6.32
N HIS A 166 -9.21 0.36 5.44
CA HIS A 166 -10.07 -0.78 5.83
C HIS A 166 -9.45 -2.12 5.43
N ARG A 167 -9.63 -2.53 4.18
CA ARG A 167 -9.25 -3.86 3.69
C ARG A 167 -7.75 -4.12 3.79
N SER A 168 -6.93 -3.22 3.23
CA SER A 168 -5.47 -3.38 3.31
C SER A 168 -4.92 -3.28 4.73
N ALA A 169 -5.42 -2.36 5.54
CA ALA A 169 -5.00 -2.25 6.94
C ALA A 169 -5.40 -3.50 7.76
N SER A 170 -6.58 -4.08 7.50
CA SER A 170 -7.02 -5.32 8.14
C SER A 170 -6.16 -6.50 7.71
N MET A 171 -5.84 -6.61 6.42
CA MET A 171 -4.99 -7.68 5.88
C MET A 171 -3.62 -7.71 6.58
N VAL A 172 -2.97 -6.56 6.67
CA VAL A 172 -1.65 -6.45 7.29
C VAL A 172 -1.68 -6.75 8.80
N GLU A 173 -2.72 -6.31 9.50
CA GLU A 173 -2.94 -6.63 10.91
C GLU A 173 -3.14 -8.13 11.16
N GLU A 174 -3.74 -8.84 10.21
CA GLU A 174 -3.91 -10.29 10.30
C GLU A 174 -2.61 -11.03 9.96
N LEU A 175 -1.87 -10.59 8.93
CA LEU A 175 -0.53 -11.13 8.62
C LEU A 175 0.42 -11.06 9.82
N ALA A 176 0.41 -9.96 10.57
CA ALA A 176 1.25 -9.80 11.76
C ALA A 176 0.86 -10.70 12.95
N ARG A 177 -0.36 -11.27 12.94
CA ARG A 177 -0.81 -12.22 13.97
C ARG A 177 -0.45 -13.67 13.65
N LEU A 178 -0.03 -13.94 12.41
CA LEU A 178 0.38 -15.27 11.99
C LEU A 178 1.71 -15.67 12.63
N LYS A 179 1.97 -16.97 12.64
CA LYS A 179 3.25 -17.51 13.09
C LYS A 179 4.24 -17.46 11.94
N TRP A 180 5.39 -16.86 12.20
CA TRP A 180 6.49 -16.74 11.25
C TRP A 180 7.67 -17.62 11.67
N PRO A 181 8.51 -18.08 10.74
CA PRO A 181 9.70 -18.86 11.05
C PRO A 181 10.63 -18.13 12.02
N ALA A 182 11.37 -18.87 12.84
CA ALA A 182 12.34 -18.29 13.77
C ALA A 182 13.42 -17.48 13.02
N GLY A 183 13.84 -16.35 13.58
CA GLY A 183 14.80 -15.43 12.93
C GLY A 183 14.18 -14.53 11.86
N THR A 184 12.85 -14.46 11.80
CA THR A 184 12.11 -13.46 11.02
C THR A 184 11.50 -12.42 11.96
N ASP A 185 11.72 -11.14 11.67
CA ASP A 185 11.05 -10.02 12.34
C ASP A 185 9.98 -9.43 11.43
N ILE A 186 8.80 -9.15 11.96
CA ILE A 186 7.66 -8.61 11.21
C ILE A 186 7.33 -7.22 11.71
N GLU A 187 7.41 -6.25 10.82
CA GLU A 187 7.02 -4.87 11.09
C GLU A 187 5.80 -4.49 10.24
N VAL A 188 4.82 -3.86 10.89
CA VAL A 188 3.61 -3.36 10.22
C VAL A 188 3.62 -1.85 10.15
N ILE A 189 3.42 -1.31 8.95
CA ILE A 189 3.35 0.13 8.72
C ILE A 189 2.07 0.52 7.98
N HIS A 190 1.28 1.39 8.60
CA HIS A 190 0.06 1.92 7.98
C HIS A 190 0.29 3.31 7.38
N ARG A 191 0.55 3.39 6.06
CA ARG A 191 0.90 4.65 5.39
C ARG A 191 -0.22 5.69 5.42
N ASP A 192 -1.47 5.24 5.25
CA ASP A 192 -2.59 6.13 4.90
C ASP A 192 -3.73 6.14 5.93
N ILE A 193 -3.61 5.37 7.03
CA ILE A 193 -4.74 5.10 7.94
C ILE A 193 -5.30 6.36 8.63
N ASP A 194 -4.45 7.36 8.88
CA ASP A 194 -4.80 8.59 9.60
C ASP A 194 -4.97 9.83 8.69
N LYS A 195 -4.78 9.70 7.36
CA LYS A 195 -4.76 10.85 6.44
C LYS A 195 -6.12 11.54 6.26
N ASP A 196 -7.22 10.80 6.33
CA ASP A 196 -8.58 11.34 6.11
C ASP A 196 -9.16 12.15 7.28
N ARG A 197 -8.61 12.03 8.49
CA ARG A 197 -9.21 12.68 9.68
C ARG A 197 -8.82 14.15 9.83
N ARG A 198 -7.77 14.60 9.14
CA ARG A 198 -7.23 15.96 9.33
C ARG A 198 -7.95 17.03 8.50
N SER A 199 -8.63 16.67 7.40
CA SER A 199 -9.37 17.63 6.57
C SER A 199 -10.73 18.04 7.15
N SER A 200 -11.32 17.24 8.05
CA SER A 200 -12.62 17.54 8.67
C SER A 200 -12.52 18.31 10.00
N GLY A 201 -11.31 18.56 10.52
CA GLY A 201 -11.08 19.28 11.78
C GLY A 201 -11.02 20.81 11.67
N LYS A 202 -10.99 21.38 10.46
CA LYS A 202 -10.75 22.82 10.24
C LYS A 202 -12.01 23.55 9.76
N GLN A 203 -13.05 23.60 10.60
CA GLN A 203 -14.07 24.67 10.58
C GLN A 203 -15.03 24.56 11.79
N LYS A 204 -14.49 24.59 13.01
CA LYS A 204 -15.31 24.94 14.19
C LYS A 204 -14.64 26.03 15.02
N LYS A 205 -15.24 27.22 14.92
CA LYS A 205 -15.29 28.37 15.85
C LYS A 205 -14.26 29.51 15.67
N ALA A 206 -14.75 30.58 15.05
CA ALA A 206 -14.78 31.92 15.66
C ALA A 206 -16.11 32.56 15.19
N GLY A 207 -17.19 32.55 15.98
CA GLY A 207 -17.41 33.58 16.99
C GLY A 207 -18.20 34.77 16.41
N LYS A 208 -19.53 34.65 16.29
CA LYS A 208 -20.44 35.81 16.20
C LYS A 208 -21.65 35.60 17.09
N SER A 209 -21.39 35.51 18.40
CA SER A 209 -22.30 36.08 19.39
C SER A 209 -22.11 37.60 19.36
N SER A 210 -23.14 38.36 18.98
CA SER A 210 -23.42 39.74 19.43
C SER A 210 -24.21 40.49 18.36
N ARG A 211 -25.54 40.55 18.55
CA ARG A 211 -26.34 41.78 18.57
C ARG A 211 -27.82 41.41 18.69
N MET A 212 -28.25 41.17 19.93
CA MET A 212 -29.60 41.60 20.31
C MET A 212 -29.58 43.13 20.28
N ARG A 213 -30.21 43.75 19.28
CA ARG A 213 -30.68 45.13 19.40
C ARG A 213 -32.04 45.09 20.08
N ARG A 214 -32.07 45.51 21.34
CA ARG A 214 -33.27 46.08 21.96
C ARG A 214 -33.33 47.52 21.51
N ASP A 215 -34.31 47.84 20.67
CA ASP A 215 -34.82 49.20 20.54
C ASP A 215 -36.28 49.14 20.97
N ASN A 216 -36.54 49.54 22.22
CA ASN A 216 -37.88 49.78 22.74
C ASN A 216 -37.85 51.17 23.35
N VAL A 217 -38.12 52.18 22.53
CA VAL A 217 -38.34 53.56 22.95
C VAL A 217 -39.85 53.78 22.95
N PHE A 218 -40.39 53.85 24.16
CA PHE A 218 -41.71 54.38 24.48
C PHE A 218 -41.77 55.84 23.99
N ALA A 219 -42.77 56.17 23.17
CA ALA A 219 -43.19 57.55 22.94
C ALA A 219 -44.62 57.67 23.47
N GLU A 220 -44.80 58.63 24.36
CA GLU A 220 -46.06 59.08 24.93
C GLU A 220 -46.95 59.75 23.87
N GLU A 221 -48.25 59.47 23.91
CA GLU A 221 -49.35 60.46 23.84
C GLU A 221 -50.67 59.82 24.28
#